data_AF-A0A8H6NLY0-F1
#
_entry.id   AF-A0A8H6NLY0-F1
#
_cell.length_a   1.000
_cell.length_b   1.000
_cell.length_c   1.000
_cell.angle_alpha   90.00
_cell.angle_beta   90.00
_cell.angle_gamma   90.00
#
_symmetry.space_group_name_H-M   'P 1'
#
loop_
_entity.id
_entity.type
_entity.pdbx_description
1 polymer ?
#
loop_
_entity_poly.entity_id
_entity_poly.type
_entity_poly.pdbx_seq_one_letter_code
_entity_poly.pdbx_strand_id
1 'polypeptide(L)'
;MIYADISQPPAPLPQPHIQSLADGVSLLLPLSRRGVGPGLILLVSSIDKALSIEEGVPSLPLKWAEEGYTIIAVERKALEANPSEVLNVAEKSLDQCEKCEPKDVIGLAAYEPEMWNAIAQFLPDFPEITSAVVYADSSSQPSLAPSPIPTAFHFAGKPEVQPVRSSQRIEYFYPAAKSYMFATPFQEHFDYNTEAVSHTRNLTLLKGQMKCPTFDLEAIWDEHTWYEFSDRSVEHTMSTMVQEPYVNHIPTLTGGVGRESLTHFYRHNFIFNNSADTELELISRTIGIDRVVDEFIFKFTHDQEIDWLLPGIPPTHRYAEIPFAAVVNIRGDRLYHEHITWDQGTALAQLGLLPEYLPLPGSNLEYRLPIAGAETAAKLRSRNSGPSNEMFKYQTRPR
;
A
#
# COMPACT_ATOMS: atom_id res chain seq x y z
N MET A 1 20.10 -17.38 12.33
CA MET A 1 18.62 -17.48 12.26
C MET A 1 18.18 -16.71 11.02
N ILE A 2 17.12 -17.17 10.35
CA ILE A 2 16.59 -16.51 9.14
C ILE A 2 15.96 -15.15 9.51
N TYR A 3 15.38 -15.04 10.72
CA TYR A 3 14.77 -13.83 11.28
C TYR A 3 15.26 -13.52 12.71
N ALA A 4 14.76 -12.45 13.33
CA ALA A 4 15.20 -11.97 14.63
C ALA A 4 14.84 -12.94 15.78
N ASP A 5 15.63 -12.91 16.86
CA ASP A 5 15.39 -13.70 18.07
C ASP A 5 14.22 -13.13 18.88
N ILE A 6 13.08 -13.81 18.86
CA ILE A 6 11.86 -13.35 19.54
C ILE A 6 11.96 -13.31 21.08
N SER A 7 13.04 -13.84 21.66
CA SER A 7 13.32 -13.71 23.10
C SER A 7 13.80 -12.32 23.50
N GLN A 8 14.19 -11.49 22.52
CA GLN A 8 14.58 -10.10 22.69
C GLN A 8 13.49 -9.17 22.16
N PRO A 9 13.33 -7.95 22.71
CA PRO A 9 12.42 -6.98 22.14
C PRO A 9 12.89 -6.57 20.73
N PRO A 10 11.96 -6.31 19.79
CA PRO A 10 12.34 -5.83 18.47
C PRO A 10 12.99 -4.45 18.55
N ALA A 11 13.81 -4.12 17.55
CA ALA A 11 14.39 -2.78 17.44
C ALA A 11 13.27 -1.72 17.31
N PRO A 12 13.43 -0.54 17.95
CA PRO A 12 12.44 0.52 17.85
C PRO A 12 12.28 1.01 16.41
N LEU A 13 11.10 1.54 16.10
CA LEU A 13 10.87 2.21 14.82
C LEU A 13 11.75 3.46 14.70
N PRO A 14 12.25 3.78 13.50
CA PRO A 14 12.90 5.07 13.23
C PRO A 14 11.97 6.22 13.60
N GLN A 15 12.50 7.21 14.32
CA GLN A 15 11.76 8.41 14.66
C GLN A 15 11.99 9.49 13.60
N PRO A 16 10.92 10.17 13.13
CA PRO A 16 11.06 11.24 12.18
C PRO A 16 11.72 12.46 12.83
N HIS A 17 12.76 12.98 12.16
CA HIS A 17 13.44 14.20 12.56
C HIS A 17 13.54 15.14 11.36
N ILE A 18 12.92 16.32 11.48
CA ILE A 18 12.99 17.37 10.47
C ILE A 18 14.00 18.43 10.90
N GLN A 19 14.91 18.79 9.99
CA GLN A 19 15.92 19.81 10.19
C GLN A 19 15.70 20.95 9.20
N SER A 20 15.58 22.18 9.70
CA SER A 20 15.57 23.37 8.83
C SER A 20 16.97 23.63 8.29
N LEU A 21 17.09 23.77 6.96
CA LEU A 21 18.34 24.05 6.26
C LEU A 21 18.44 25.51 5.83
N ALA A 22 17.31 26.06 5.36
CA ALA A 22 17.12 27.46 5.00
C ALA A 22 15.64 27.82 5.19
N ASP A 23 15.29 29.09 4.99
CA ASP A 23 13.88 29.50 5.03
C ASP A 23 13.10 28.78 3.92
N GLY A 24 12.11 27.98 4.31
CA GLY A 24 11.32 27.16 3.41
C GLY A 24 12.02 25.93 2.83
N VAL A 25 13.17 25.52 3.38
CA VAL A 25 13.87 24.29 2.96
C VAL A 25 14.21 23.44 4.18
N SER A 26 13.75 22.19 4.20
CA SER A 26 13.95 21.27 5.32
C SER A 26 14.36 19.87 4.88
N LEU A 27 15.22 19.24 5.68
CA LEU A 27 15.67 17.85 5.51
C LEU A 27 14.88 16.92 6.43
N LEU A 28 14.41 15.79 5.89
CA LEU A 28 13.89 14.67 6.67
C LEU A 28 14.61 13.38 6.26
N LEU A 29 15.09 12.64 7.26
CA LEU A 29 15.85 11.41 7.07
C LEU A 29 14.93 10.23 6.68
N PRO A 30 15.45 9.20 5.98
CA PRO A 30 14.68 8.01 5.65
C PRO A 30 14.22 7.26 6.91
N LEU A 31 13.01 6.70 6.86
CA LEU A 31 12.37 5.95 7.95
C LEU A 31 12.36 4.43 7.74
N SER A 32 13.08 3.95 6.73
CA SER A 32 13.33 2.53 6.53
C SER A 32 14.34 1.99 7.54
N ARG A 33 14.26 0.70 7.89
CA ARG A 33 15.26 -0.01 8.71
C ARG A 33 16.65 0.08 8.11
N ARG A 34 16.77 0.16 6.78
CA ARG A 34 18.05 0.37 6.08
C ARG A 34 18.77 1.65 6.54
N GLY A 35 18.03 2.67 6.99
CA GLY A 35 18.56 3.90 7.57
C GLY A 35 19.31 4.82 6.60
N VAL A 36 19.41 4.44 5.32
CA VAL A 36 19.97 5.23 4.22
C VAL A 36 19.09 5.07 2.98
N GLY A 37 19.08 6.07 2.11
CA GLY A 37 18.40 5.96 0.81
C GLY A 37 18.52 7.22 -0.05
N PRO A 38 18.10 7.15 -1.31
CA PRO A 38 18.38 8.18 -2.30
C PRO A 38 17.67 9.50 -1.99
N GLY A 39 18.17 10.58 -2.58
CA GLY A 39 17.59 11.90 -2.45
C GLY A 39 16.23 12.02 -3.16
N LEU A 40 15.31 12.74 -2.53
CA LEU A 40 14.05 13.15 -3.14
C LEU A 40 13.75 14.60 -2.75
N ILE A 41 13.58 15.46 -3.76
CA ILE A 41 13.15 16.84 -3.56
C ILE A 41 11.62 16.88 -3.67
N LEU A 42 10.95 17.35 -2.61
CA LEU A 42 9.50 17.53 -2.56
C LEU A 42 9.16 19.01 -2.63
N LEU A 43 8.43 19.42 -3.66
CA LEU A 43 7.86 20.76 -3.77
C LEU A 43 6.43 20.72 -3.21
N VAL A 44 6.24 21.36 -2.06
CA VAL A 44 5.01 21.33 -1.27
C VAL A 44 4.56 22.74 -0.89
N SER A 45 3.27 22.89 -0.59
CA SER A 45 2.68 24.17 -0.18
C SER A 45 3.22 24.67 1.16
N SER A 46 3.30 23.78 2.14
CA SER A 46 3.70 24.06 3.53
C SER A 46 4.29 22.80 4.19
N ILE A 47 5.18 23.00 5.15
CA ILE A 47 5.75 21.94 6.01
C ILE A 47 5.23 21.99 7.46
N ASP A 48 4.22 22.80 7.79
CA ASP A 48 3.71 22.94 9.17
C ASP A 48 3.24 21.61 9.77
N LYS A 49 2.70 20.72 8.92
CA LYS A 49 2.26 19.37 9.25
C LYS A 49 3.20 18.29 8.71
N ALA A 50 4.47 18.61 8.46
CA ALA A 50 5.40 17.69 7.80
C ALA A 50 5.67 16.40 8.58
N LEU A 51 5.41 16.36 9.89
CA LEU A 51 5.52 15.15 10.72
C LEU A 51 4.17 14.66 11.25
N SER A 52 3.06 15.16 10.72
CA SER A 52 1.72 14.77 11.18
C SER A 52 1.23 13.52 10.48
N ILE A 53 0.45 12.73 11.22
CA ILE A 53 -0.40 11.67 10.69
C ILE A 53 -1.81 11.96 11.21
N GLU A 54 -2.78 12.12 10.32
CA GLU A 54 -4.18 12.38 10.68
C GLU A 54 -5.03 11.24 10.11
N GLU A 55 -5.82 10.59 10.97
CA GLU A 55 -6.68 9.46 10.58
C GLU A 55 -5.92 8.34 9.82
N GLY A 56 -4.68 8.05 10.23
CA GLY A 56 -3.81 7.04 9.59
C GLY A 56 -3.15 7.50 8.28
N VAL A 57 -3.39 8.74 7.83
CA VAL A 57 -2.81 9.31 6.62
C VAL A 57 -1.59 10.16 6.97
N PRO A 58 -0.37 9.75 6.58
CA PRO A 58 0.82 10.55 6.82
C PRO A 58 0.90 11.77 5.89
N SER A 59 1.62 12.79 6.33
CA SER A 59 2.07 13.89 5.49
C SER A 59 2.89 13.38 4.28
N LEU A 60 3.04 14.23 3.25
CA LEU A 60 3.87 13.89 2.09
C LEU A 60 5.33 13.58 2.48
N PRO A 61 6.05 14.42 3.28
CA PRO A 61 7.42 14.11 3.66
C PRO A 61 7.53 12.79 4.43
N LEU A 62 6.62 12.50 5.37
CA LEU A 62 6.64 11.24 6.11
C LEU A 62 6.42 10.05 5.19
N LYS A 63 5.43 10.10 4.31
CA LYS A 63 5.12 9.00 3.39
C LYS A 63 6.33 8.66 2.52
N TRP A 64 7.01 9.66 1.96
CA TRP A 64 8.22 9.43 1.16
C TRP A 64 9.41 8.98 1.99
N ALA A 65 9.54 9.43 3.23
CA ALA A 65 10.57 8.93 4.14
C ALA A 65 10.34 7.46 4.52
N GLU A 66 9.08 7.03 4.70
CA GLU A 66 8.69 5.61 4.90
C GLU A 66 9.05 4.75 3.68
N GLU A 67 8.97 5.30 2.46
CA GLU A 67 9.46 4.65 1.24
C GLU A 67 10.99 4.47 1.19
N GLY A 68 11.71 5.05 2.17
CA GLY A 68 13.15 4.94 2.31
C GLY A 68 13.94 6.01 1.55
N TYR A 69 13.34 7.16 1.24
CA TYR A 69 14.03 8.30 0.64
C TYR A 69 14.56 9.27 1.69
N THR A 70 15.66 9.96 1.38
CA THR A 70 16.12 11.15 2.10
C THR A 70 15.49 12.38 1.48
N ILE A 71 14.71 13.13 2.25
CA ILE A 71 13.78 14.14 1.71
C ILE A 71 14.35 15.55 1.90
N ILE A 72 14.35 16.35 0.84
CA ILE A 72 14.39 17.81 0.94
C ILE A 72 12.99 18.34 0.62
N ALA A 73 12.28 18.83 1.63
CA ALA A 73 11.01 19.52 1.46
C ALA A 73 11.26 21.01 1.21
N VAL A 74 10.73 21.50 0.09
CA VAL A 74 10.83 22.89 -0.36
C VAL A 74 9.43 23.49 -0.37
N GLU A 75 9.24 24.59 0.36
CA GLU A 75 8.00 25.36 0.40
C GLU A 75 7.95 26.40 -0.73
N ARG A 76 6.73 26.81 -1.12
CA ARG A 76 6.51 27.85 -2.15
C ARG A 76 7.34 29.11 -1.92
N LYS A 77 7.37 29.62 -0.69
CA LYS A 77 8.10 30.84 -0.31
C LYS A 77 9.60 30.79 -0.62
N ALA A 78 10.23 29.61 -0.58
CA ALA A 78 11.65 29.47 -0.89
C ALA A 78 11.92 29.75 -2.38
N LEU A 79 11.02 29.30 -3.25
CA LEU A 79 11.14 29.46 -4.70
C LEU A 79 10.85 30.90 -5.17
N GLU A 80 10.06 31.68 -4.43
CA GLU A 80 9.75 33.07 -4.78
C GLU A 80 10.99 33.97 -4.79
N ALA A 81 12.02 33.64 -4.00
CA ALA A 81 13.26 34.40 -3.93
C ALA A 81 14.21 34.07 -5.09
N ASN A 82 14.64 32.81 -5.21
CA ASN A 82 15.55 32.35 -6.26
C ASN A 82 15.46 30.82 -6.46
N PRO A 83 14.69 30.33 -7.45
CA PRO A 83 14.47 28.90 -7.65
C PRO A 83 15.76 28.08 -7.89
N SER A 84 16.72 28.65 -8.63
CA SER A 84 17.98 27.98 -8.95
C SER A 84 18.86 27.80 -7.71
N GLU A 85 18.94 28.82 -6.85
CA GLU A 85 19.68 28.72 -5.58
C GLU A 85 19.05 27.71 -4.62
N VAL A 86 17.72 27.58 -4.62
CA VAL A 86 17.03 26.56 -3.81
C VAL A 86 17.39 25.14 -4.26
N LEU A 87 17.45 24.88 -5.57
CA LEU A 87 17.89 23.58 -6.09
C LEU A 87 19.35 23.28 -5.71
N ASN A 88 20.23 24.28 -5.79
CA ASN A 88 21.63 24.16 -5.35
C ASN A 88 21.75 23.85 -3.85
N VAL A 89 20.95 24.51 -3.00
CA VAL A 89 20.87 24.19 -1.57
C VAL A 89 20.38 22.76 -1.34
N ALA A 90 19.36 22.33 -2.08
CA ALA A 90 18.79 20.98 -1.96
C ALA A 90 19.81 19.89 -2.33
N GLU A 91 20.42 20.00 -3.51
CA GLU A 91 21.43 19.05 -4.01
C GLU A 91 22.63 18.99 -3.05
N LYS A 92 23.19 20.14 -2.67
CA LYS A 92 24.32 20.19 -1.74
C LYS A 92 23.98 19.59 -0.37
N SER A 93 22.76 19.78 0.11
CA SER A 93 22.33 19.21 1.40
C SER A 93 22.19 17.70 1.32
N LEU A 94 21.71 17.16 0.19
CA LEU A 94 21.66 15.72 -0.06
C LEU A 94 23.08 15.14 -0.20
N ASP A 95 23.97 15.84 -0.91
CA ASP A 95 25.37 15.45 -1.05
C ASP A 95 26.09 15.37 0.31
N GLN A 96 25.82 16.33 1.21
CA GLN A 96 26.42 16.37 2.55
C GLN A 96 25.77 15.43 3.57
N CYS A 97 24.55 14.95 3.31
CA CYS A 97 23.81 14.10 4.25
C CYS A 97 24.32 12.64 4.22
N GLU A 98 24.97 12.15 5.27
CA GLU A 98 25.47 10.77 5.35
C GLU A 98 24.38 9.69 5.17
N LYS A 99 23.10 10.04 5.30
CA LYS A 99 21.97 9.13 5.09
C LYS A 99 21.44 9.11 3.67
N CYS A 100 21.89 10.03 2.82
CA CYS A 100 21.50 10.09 1.42
C CYS A 100 22.43 9.23 0.56
N GLU A 101 22.00 8.04 0.15
CA GLU A 101 22.77 7.15 -0.71
C GLU A 101 21.85 6.43 -1.72
N PRO A 102 22.21 6.36 -3.02
CA PRO A 102 23.40 6.97 -3.63
C PRO A 102 23.27 8.50 -3.83
N LYS A 103 24.41 9.16 -4.05
CA LYS A 103 24.55 10.63 -4.14
C LYS A 103 24.26 11.21 -5.51
N ASP A 104 24.49 10.43 -6.56
CA ASP A 104 24.44 10.83 -7.96
C ASP A 104 23.03 10.71 -8.58
N VAL A 105 22.01 10.43 -7.75
CA VAL A 105 20.64 10.26 -8.21
C VAL A 105 19.63 10.84 -7.22
N ILE A 106 18.80 11.72 -7.74
CA ILE A 106 17.79 12.46 -7.01
C ILE A 106 16.48 12.37 -7.82
N GLY A 107 15.38 12.10 -7.12
CA GLY A 107 14.05 12.24 -7.67
C GLY A 107 13.44 13.60 -7.32
N LEU A 108 12.43 14.03 -8.07
CA LEU A 108 11.66 15.23 -7.75
C LEU A 108 10.16 14.95 -7.76
N ALA A 109 9.43 15.49 -6.79
CA ALA A 109 7.97 15.45 -6.79
C ALA A 109 7.39 16.84 -6.57
N ALA A 110 6.64 17.32 -7.56
CA ALA A 110 5.94 18.59 -7.51
C ALA A 110 4.45 18.37 -7.26
N TYR A 111 3.97 18.78 -6.09
CA TYR A 111 2.56 18.71 -5.74
C TYR A 111 1.77 19.97 -6.12
N GLU A 112 2.47 21.00 -6.64
CA GLU A 112 1.87 22.22 -7.18
C GLU A 112 2.42 22.54 -8.58
N PRO A 113 1.54 22.86 -9.55
CA PRO A 113 1.97 23.14 -10.91
C PRO A 113 2.81 24.43 -11.02
N GLU A 114 2.54 25.44 -10.19
CA GLU A 114 3.30 26.70 -10.16
C GLU A 114 4.75 26.48 -9.73
N MET A 115 4.97 25.60 -8.74
CA MET A 115 6.32 25.26 -8.27
C MET A 115 7.10 24.47 -9.33
N TRP A 116 6.44 23.55 -10.04
CA TRP A 116 7.03 22.88 -11.20
C TRP A 116 7.45 23.90 -12.26
N ASN A 117 6.57 24.84 -12.60
CA ASN A 117 6.85 25.86 -13.61
C ASN A 117 8.02 26.78 -13.21
N ALA A 118 8.20 27.04 -11.92
CA ALA A 118 9.30 27.86 -11.42
C ALA A 118 10.67 27.18 -11.60
N ILE A 119 10.74 25.84 -11.45
CA ILE A 119 12.02 25.10 -11.39
C ILE A 119 12.39 24.38 -12.69
N ALA A 120 11.43 24.00 -13.52
CA ALA A 120 11.65 23.10 -14.67
C ALA A 120 12.73 23.59 -15.64
N GLN A 121 12.85 24.90 -15.84
CA GLN A 121 13.85 25.51 -16.73
C GLN A 121 15.29 25.38 -16.23
N PHE A 122 15.49 25.19 -14.91
CA PHE A 122 16.80 25.10 -14.29
C PHE A 122 17.30 23.66 -14.18
N LEU A 123 16.41 22.66 -14.31
CA LEU A 123 16.76 21.24 -14.22
C LEU A 123 17.93 20.77 -15.12
N PRO A 124 18.19 21.35 -16.32
CA PRO A 124 19.38 20.99 -17.10
C PRO A 124 20.71 21.27 -16.40
N ASP A 125 20.73 22.17 -15.42
CA ASP A 125 21.92 22.48 -14.61
C ASP A 125 22.11 21.52 -13.43
N PHE A 126 21.16 20.59 -13.20
CA PHE A 126 21.13 19.63 -12.08
C PHE A 126 20.99 18.19 -12.59
N PRO A 127 22.05 17.61 -13.20
CA PRO A 127 21.99 16.31 -13.86
C PRO A 127 21.67 15.13 -12.92
N GLU A 128 21.90 15.27 -11.62
CA GLU A 128 21.56 14.31 -10.57
C GLU A 128 20.03 14.17 -10.41
N ILE A 129 19.24 15.18 -10.79
CA ILE A 129 17.78 15.10 -10.81
C ILE A 129 17.34 14.34 -12.06
N THR A 130 17.16 13.03 -11.91
CA THR A 130 16.98 12.11 -13.05
C THR A 130 15.53 11.90 -13.49
N SER A 131 14.56 12.17 -12.61
CA SER A 131 13.14 11.97 -12.91
C SER A 131 12.25 12.82 -12.02
N ALA A 132 11.05 13.12 -12.52
CA ALA A 132 10.08 13.94 -11.79
C ALA A 132 8.65 13.37 -11.83
N VAL A 133 7.86 13.73 -10.83
CA VAL A 133 6.40 13.55 -10.82
C VAL A 133 5.75 14.91 -10.58
N VAL A 134 4.64 15.20 -11.27
CA VAL A 134 3.98 16.51 -11.25
C VAL A 134 2.48 16.33 -11.13
N TYR A 135 1.86 17.02 -10.17
CA TYR A 135 0.40 17.09 -10.01
C TYR A 135 -0.12 18.43 -10.53
N ALA A 136 -1.19 18.38 -11.34
CA ALA A 136 -1.83 19.57 -11.92
C ALA A 136 -3.31 19.30 -12.25
N ASP A 137 -4.10 20.34 -12.47
CA ASP A 137 -5.44 20.18 -13.03
C ASP A 137 -5.34 19.94 -14.53
N SER A 138 -6.27 19.18 -15.10
CA SER A 138 -6.29 18.91 -16.54
C SER A 138 -6.38 20.19 -17.37
N SER A 139 -7.06 21.22 -16.85
CA SER A 139 -7.15 22.56 -17.46
C SER A 139 -5.81 23.31 -17.50
N SER A 140 -4.86 22.99 -16.61
CA SER A 140 -3.53 23.59 -16.56
C SER A 140 -2.51 22.86 -17.44
N GLN A 141 -2.89 21.77 -18.12
CA GLN A 141 -1.97 21.02 -18.99
C GLN A 141 -1.23 21.90 -20.02
N PRO A 142 -1.86 22.89 -20.69
CA PRO A 142 -1.16 23.74 -21.67
C PRO A 142 -0.18 24.74 -21.06
N SER A 143 -0.30 25.07 -19.78
CA SER A 143 0.54 26.05 -19.08
C SER A 143 1.70 25.42 -18.31
N LEU A 144 1.84 24.09 -18.32
CA LEU A 144 2.95 23.41 -17.68
C LEU A 144 4.24 23.56 -18.50
N ALA A 145 5.31 23.93 -17.80
CA ALA A 145 6.64 24.00 -18.37
C ALA A 145 7.07 22.63 -18.93
N PRO A 146 7.79 22.61 -20.07
CA PRO A 146 8.30 21.37 -20.63
C PRO A 146 9.29 20.71 -19.66
N SER A 147 9.31 19.38 -19.64
CA SER A 147 10.27 18.65 -18.81
C SER A 147 11.50 18.26 -19.63
N PRO A 148 12.73 18.55 -19.14
CA PRO A 148 13.96 18.06 -19.73
C PRO A 148 14.30 16.61 -19.32
N ILE A 149 13.55 16.03 -18.38
CA ILE A 149 13.80 14.71 -17.78
C ILE A 149 12.54 13.83 -17.82
N PRO A 150 12.67 12.49 -17.72
CA PRO A 150 11.53 11.58 -17.62
C PRO A 150 10.55 12.00 -16.52
N THR A 151 9.30 12.29 -16.90
CA THR A 151 8.31 12.87 -15.98
C THR A 151 6.92 12.23 -16.09
N ALA A 152 6.33 11.91 -14.94
CA ALA A 152 4.93 11.52 -14.84
C ALA A 152 4.08 12.72 -14.43
N PHE A 153 3.03 12.99 -15.20
CA PHE A 153 2.06 14.04 -14.92
C PHE A 153 0.75 13.41 -14.47
N HIS A 154 0.23 13.90 -13.36
CA HIS A 154 -1.01 13.49 -12.73
C HIS A 154 -2.03 14.61 -12.82
N PHE A 155 -3.00 14.45 -13.73
CA PHE A 155 -4.03 15.42 -14.02
C PHE A 155 -5.35 15.11 -13.31
N ALA A 156 -5.81 16.01 -12.46
CA ALA A 156 -7.18 15.96 -11.95
C ALA A 156 -8.15 16.42 -13.03
N GLY A 157 -9.17 15.62 -13.31
CA GLY A 157 -10.13 15.87 -14.39
C GLY A 157 -9.94 14.94 -15.61
N LYS A 158 -10.74 15.21 -16.65
CA LYS A 158 -10.80 14.39 -17.86
C LYS A 158 -9.77 14.85 -18.89
N PRO A 159 -9.19 13.92 -19.67
CA PRO A 159 -8.35 14.30 -20.80
C PRO A 159 -9.17 14.95 -21.91
N GLU A 160 -8.67 16.06 -22.47
CA GLU A 160 -9.21 16.65 -23.69
C GLU A 160 -8.67 15.96 -24.95
N VAL A 161 -7.45 15.43 -24.86
CA VAL A 161 -6.73 14.72 -25.92
C VAL A 161 -6.22 13.38 -25.43
N GLN A 162 -5.78 12.50 -26.34
CA GLN A 162 -5.23 11.22 -25.95
C GLN A 162 -4.01 11.41 -25.02
N PRO A 163 -3.98 10.79 -23.83
CA PRO A 163 -2.88 10.95 -22.88
C PRO A 163 -1.54 10.50 -23.49
N VAL A 164 -0.50 11.31 -23.29
CA VAL A 164 0.85 10.98 -23.75
C VAL A 164 1.44 9.83 -22.93
N ARG A 165 2.00 8.83 -23.62
CA ARG A 165 2.70 7.68 -23.02
C ARG A 165 4.01 7.44 -23.77
N SER A 166 5.10 8.03 -23.28
CA SER A 166 6.45 7.84 -23.81
C SER A 166 7.45 7.64 -22.67
N SER A 167 8.71 7.34 -23.01
CA SER A 167 9.78 7.24 -22.01
C SER A 167 10.10 8.57 -21.32
N GLN A 168 9.80 9.70 -21.97
CA GLN A 168 10.07 11.04 -21.43
C GLN A 168 8.86 11.67 -20.73
N ARG A 169 7.64 11.33 -21.16
CA ARG A 169 6.41 11.91 -20.61
C ARG A 169 5.33 10.87 -20.49
N ILE A 170 4.78 10.74 -19.29
CA ILE A 170 3.69 9.82 -18.99
C ILE A 170 2.55 10.60 -18.36
N GLU A 171 1.36 10.60 -18.96
CA GLU A 171 0.21 11.35 -18.45
C GLU A 171 -0.87 10.43 -17.90
N TYR A 172 -1.25 10.64 -16.65
CA TYR A 172 -2.37 9.99 -15.98
C TYR A 172 -3.47 11.00 -15.72
N PHE A 173 -4.70 10.62 -16.00
CA PHE A 173 -5.88 11.44 -15.74
C PHE A 173 -6.76 10.76 -14.70
N TYR A 174 -7.36 11.57 -13.84
CA TYR A 174 -8.24 11.15 -12.75
C TYR A 174 -9.60 11.86 -12.92
N PRO A 175 -10.52 11.29 -13.72
CA PRO A 175 -11.76 11.97 -14.12
C PRO A 175 -12.67 12.41 -12.97
N ALA A 176 -12.61 11.73 -11.82
CA ALA A 176 -13.42 12.03 -10.65
C ALA A 176 -12.74 13.02 -9.68
N ALA A 177 -11.43 13.23 -9.81
CA ALA A 177 -10.69 14.17 -8.97
C ALA A 177 -11.06 15.61 -9.36
N LYS A 178 -11.42 16.42 -8.36
CA LYS A 178 -11.85 17.82 -8.56
C LYS A 178 -10.69 18.80 -8.67
N SER A 179 -9.56 18.45 -8.09
CA SER A 179 -8.34 19.27 -8.06
C SER A 179 -7.12 18.36 -7.93
N TYR A 180 -5.97 18.79 -8.44
CA TYR A 180 -4.66 18.15 -8.27
C TYR A 180 -4.30 17.89 -6.81
N MET A 181 -4.90 18.67 -5.90
CA MET A 181 -4.77 18.50 -4.47
C MET A 181 -5.30 17.15 -3.99
N PHE A 182 -5.98 16.33 -4.82
CA PHE A 182 -6.37 14.96 -4.45
C PHE A 182 -5.22 14.13 -3.86
N ALA A 183 -3.98 14.43 -4.25
CA ALA A 183 -2.78 13.76 -3.76
C ALA A 183 -2.06 14.46 -2.59
N THR A 184 -2.61 15.56 -2.07
CA THR A 184 -2.06 16.31 -0.94
C THR A 184 -2.91 16.05 0.31
N PRO A 185 -2.38 15.40 1.36
CA PRO A 185 -3.10 15.15 2.60
C PRO A 185 -3.57 16.43 3.33
N PHE A 186 -4.48 16.27 4.28
CA PHE A 186 -4.93 17.31 5.23
C PHE A 186 -5.65 18.52 4.61
N GLN A 187 -6.34 18.31 3.49
CA GLN A 187 -7.13 19.34 2.84
C GLN A 187 -8.40 18.75 2.19
N GLU A 188 -9.34 19.62 1.83
CA GLU A 188 -10.72 19.26 1.44
C GLU A 188 -10.82 18.29 0.25
N HIS A 189 -9.95 18.44 -0.74
CA HIS A 189 -10.00 17.68 -1.98
C HIS A 189 -9.21 16.36 -1.95
N PHE A 190 -8.63 15.99 -0.79
CA PHE A 190 -7.79 14.81 -0.65
C PHE A 190 -8.64 13.56 -0.88
N ASP A 191 -8.18 12.66 -1.74
CA ASP A 191 -8.84 11.39 -1.99
C ASP A 191 -7.82 10.27 -1.84
N TYR A 192 -7.91 9.55 -0.72
CA TYR A 192 -6.93 8.54 -0.33
C TYR A 192 -6.75 7.45 -1.39
N ASN A 193 -7.85 6.97 -1.98
CA ASN A 193 -7.80 5.86 -2.94
C ASN A 193 -7.15 6.29 -4.26
N THR A 194 -7.50 7.49 -4.74
CA THR A 194 -6.94 8.08 -5.95
C THR A 194 -5.47 8.42 -5.75
N GLU A 195 -5.11 8.96 -4.57
CA GLU A 195 -3.73 9.21 -4.19
C GLU A 195 -2.91 7.91 -4.09
N ALA A 196 -3.44 6.86 -3.47
CA ALA A 196 -2.74 5.58 -3.37
C ALA A 196 -2.40 5.02 -4.76
N VAL A 197 -3.33 5.11 -5.72
CA VAL A 197 -3.09 4.72 -7.12
C VAL A 197 -2.06 5.62 -7.80
N SER A 198 -2.10 6.95 -7.58
CA SER A 198 -1.12 7.87 -8.15
C SER A 198 0.27 7.68 -7.54
N HIS A 199 0.36 7.38 -6.24
CA HIS A 199 1.60 7.10 -5.54
C HIS A 199 2.28 5.84 -6.08
N THR A 200 1.55 4.74 -6.31
CA THR A 200 2.12 3.55 -6.97
C THR A 200 2.69 3.88 -8.36
N ARG A 201 2.04 4.77 -9.11
CA ARG A 201 2.54 5.24 -10.42
C ARG A 201 3.79 6.11 -10.26
N ASN A 202 3.84 6.97 -9.24
CA ASN A 202 5.04 7.73 -8.88
C ASN A 202 6.21 6.79 -8.60
N LEU A 203 6.02 5.80 -7.72
CA LEU A 203 7.05 4.81 -7.38
C LEU A 203 7.52 4.05 -8.61
N THR A 204 6.60 3.66 -9.50
CA THR A 204 6.94 2.95 -10.75
C THR A 204 7.89 3.77 -11.62
N LEU A 205 7.65 5.07 -11.78
CA LEU A 205 8.55 5.94 -12.53
C LEU A 205 9.86 6.18 -11.76
N LEU A 206 9.78 6.69 -10.53
CA LEU A 206 10.94 7.13 -9.77
C LEU A 206 11.90 5.97 -9.48
N LYS A 207 11.43 4.87 -8.87
CA LYS A 207 12.27 3.68 -8.65
C LYS A 207 12.73 3.06 -9.97
N GLY A 208 11.92 3.18 -11.03
CA GLY A 208 12.26 2.71 -12.37
C GLY A 208 13.40 3.48 -13.04
N GLN A 209 13.47 4.80 -12.88
CA GLN A 209 14.52 5.66 -13.42
C GLN A 209 15.75 5.68 -12.50
N MET A 210 15.53 5.90 -11.21
CA MET A 210 16.59 6.01 -10.21
C MET A 210 17.25 4.67 -9.87
N LYS A 211 16.56 3.55 -10.15
CA LYS A 211 16.96 2.19 -9.76
C LYS A 211 17.14 2.00 -8.24
N CYS A 212 16.57 2.91 -7.44
CA CYS A 212 16.59 2.89 -5.99
C CYS A 212 15.42 3.74 -5.43
N PRO A 213 15.06 3.57 -4.14
CA PRO A 213 15.46 2.48 -3.28
C PRO A 213 14.76 1.17 -3.70
N THR A 214 15.50 0.06 -3.65
CA THR A 214 14.95 -1.28 -3.91
C THR A 214 14.85 -2.06 -2.61
N PHE A 215 13.77 -2.84 -2.49
CA PHE A 215 13.48 -3.69 -1.34
C PHE A 215 12.95 -5.04 -1.84
N ASP A 216 13.31 -6.10 -1.15
CA ASP A 216 12.79 -7.44 -1.42
C ASP A 216 11.41 -7.59 -0.77
N LEU A 217 10.36 -7.25 -1.53
CA LEU A 217 8.99 -7.27 -1.04
C LEU A 217 8.53 -8.68 -0.63
N GLU A 218 9.08 -9.72 -1.26
CA GLU A 218 8.78 -11.10 -0.94
C GLU A 218 9.39 -11.46 0.41
N ALA A 219 10.67 -11.15 0.63
CA ALA A 219 11.32 -11.38 1.91
C ALA A 219 10.66 -10.62 3.08
N ILE A 220 10.17 -9.40 2.82
CA ILE A 220 9.42 -8.60 3.82
C ILE A 220 8.11 -9.30 4.19
N TRP A 221 7.39 -9.83 3.21
CA TRP A 221 6.12 -10.52 3.46
C TRP A 221 6.33 -11.89 4.13
N ASP A 222 7.35 -12.64 3.72
CA ASP A 222 7.73 -13.90 4.35
C ASP A 222 8.18 -13.67 5.81
N GLU A 223 8.91 -12.58 6.11
CA GLU A 223 9.24 -12.21 7.49
C GLU A 223 7.98 -11.93 8.33
N HIS A 224 7.04 -11.16 7.80
CA HIS A 224 5.80 -10.81 8.50
C HIS A 224 4.99 -12.05 8.86
N THR A 225 4.71 -12.90 7.85
CA THR A 225 3.93 -14.12 8.03
C THR A 225 4.64 -15.16 8.89
N TRP A 226 5.98 -15.20 8.87
CA TRP A 226 6.75 -16.03 9.81
C TRP A 226 6.45 -15.67 11.27
N TYR A 227 6.46 -14.38 11.62
CA TYR A 227 6.13 -13.96 12.98
C TYR A 227 4.67 -14.19 13.36
N GLU A 228 3.74 -14.11 12.42
CA GLU A 228 2.31 -14.37 12.68
C GLU A 228 2.00 -15.85 12.90
N PHE A 229 2.50 -16.73 12.04
CA PHE A 229 2.05 -18.13 11.99
C PHE A 229 3.04 -19.12 12.62
N SER A 230 4.35 -18.88 12.45
CA SER A 230 5.39 -19.81 12.92
C SER A 230 5.85 -19.47 14.33
N ASP A 231 6.39 -18.26 14.52
CA ASP A 231 6.91 -17.82 15.82
C ASP A 231 5.81 -17.32 16.78
N ARG A 232 4.67 -16.91 16.22
CA ARG A 232 3.50 -16.39 16.94
C ARG A 232 3.87 -15.24 17.90
N SER A 233 4.52 -14.21 17.39
CA SER A 233 5.03 -13.07 18.17
C SER A 233 4.38 -11.74 17.78
N VAL A 234 3.43 -11.27 18.59
CA VAL A 234 2.73 -9.98 18.36
C VAL A 234 3.72 -8.82 18.22
N GLU A 235 4.73 -8.74 19.08
CA GLU A 235 5.67 -7.61 19.08
C GLU A 235 6.53 -7.60 17.81
N HIS A 236 6.99 -8.76 17.36
CA HIS A 236 7.79 -8.87 16.14
C HIS A 236 6.96 -8.66 14.88
N THR A 237 5.73 -9.20 14.81
CA THR A 237 4.78 -8.88 13.74
C THR A 237 4.57 -7.37 13.65
N MET A 238 4.21 -6.71 14.76
CA MET A 238 4.02 -5.25 14.78
C MET A 238 5.30 -4.47 14.45
N SER A 239 6.49 -5.06 14.64
CA SER A 239 7.76 -4.45 14.30
C SER A 239 8.07 -4.45 12.80
N THR A 240 7.35 -5.23 11.99
CA THR A 240 7.48 -5.26 10.52
C THR A 240 6.56 -4.26 9.82
N MET A 241 5.70 -3.58 10.57
CA MET A 241 4.74 -2.63 10.02
C MET A 241 5.17 -1.18 10.23
N VAL A 242 4.60 -0.26 9.45
CA VAL A 242 4.81 1.19 9.56
C VAL A 242 4.23 1.78 10.86
N GLN A 243 4.32 3.11 11.01
CA GLN A 243 3.86 3.80 12.21
C GLN A 243 2.33 3.79 12.37
N GLU A 244 1.58 3.85 11.27
CA GLU A 244 0.11 3.73 11.28
C GLU A 244 -0.35 2.64 10.29
N PRO A 245 -0.24 1.36 10.67
CA PRO A 245 -0.63 0.25 9.81
C PRO A 245 -2.11 -0.12 9.99
N TYR A 246 -2.65 -0.92 9.08
CA TYR A 246 -3.95 -1.54 9.30
C TYR A 246 -4.13 -2.88 8.59
N VAL A 247 -5.03 -3.71 9.12
CA VAL A 247 -5.48 -4.95 8.48
C VAL A 247 -6.99 -4.91 8.38
N ASN A 248 -7.51 -5.20 7.19
CA ASN A 248 -8.94 -5.35 6.95
C ASN A 248 -9.24 -6.75 6.40
N HIS A 249 -9.87 -7.57 7.23
CA HIS A 249 -10.53 -8.79 6.80
C HIS A 249 -11.92 -8.44 6.27
N ILE A 250 -12.03 -8.34 4.96
CA ILE A 250 -13.20 -7.78 4.28
C ILE A 250 -14.50 -8.55 4.60
N PRO A 251 -14.54 -9.90 4.61
CA PRO A 251 -15.80 -10.63 4.78
C PRO A 251 -16.40 -10.53 6.19
N THR A 252 -15.56 -10.40 7.22
CA THR A 252 -16.00 -10.37 8.63
C THR A 252 -15.87 -9.00 9.28
N LEU A 253 -15.33 -8.00 8.56
CA LEU A 253 -15.03 -6.67 9.09
C LEU A 253 -14.15 -6.71 10.36
N THR A 254 -13.27 -7.70 10.44
CA THR A 254 -12.29 -7.85 11.53
C THR A 254 -10.93 -7.27 11.12
N GLY A 255 -10.06 -7.08 12.11
CA GLY A 255 -8.75 -6.45 11.93
C GLY A 255 -8.54 -5.29 12.90
N GLY A 256 -7.72 -4.32 12.50
CA GLY A 256 -7.42 -3.16 13.32
C GLY A 256 -6.75 -2.06 12.52
N VAL A 257 -7.03 -0.80 12.89
CA VAL A 257 -6.44 0.40 12.30
C VAL A 257 -5.59 1.11 13.34
N GLY A 258 -4.35 1.44 12.95
CA GLY A 258 -3.34 2.00 13.84
C GLY A 258 -2.71 0.94 14.74
N ARG A 259 -1.54 1.27 15.32
CA ARG A 259 -0.74 0.27 16.05
C ARG A 259 -1.45 -0.28 17.29
N GLU A 260 -2.19 0.55 18.02
CA GLU A 260 -2.86 0.11 19.25
C GLU A 260 -3.95 -0.91 18.95
N SER A 261 -4.91 -0.56 18.09
CA SER A 261 -6.04 -1.44 17.73
C SER A 261 -5.54 -2.71 17.06
N LEU A 262 -4.56 -2.61 16.16
CA LEU A 262 -4.03 -3.78 15.46
C LEU A 262 -3.22 -4.70 16.40
N THR A 263 -2.44 -4.13 17.33
CA THR A 263 -1.76 -4.90 18.37
C THR A 263 -2.76 -5.65 19.25
N HIS A 264 -3.89 -5.02 19.60
CA HIS A 264 -4.96 -5.66 20.35
C HIS A 264 -5.57 -6.81 19.56
N PHE A 265 -5.94 -6.58 18.31
CA PHE A 265 -6.48 -7.60 17.40
C PHE A 265 -5.53 -8.79 17.25
N TYR A 266 -4.25 -8.56 16.96
CA TYR A 266 -3.27 -9.63 16.82
C TYR A 266 -3.11 -10.45 18.10
N ARG A 267 -3.07 -9.79 19.26
CA ARG A 267 -2.90 -10.46 20.55
C ARG A 267 -4.10 -11.29 20.96
N HIS A 268 -5.31 -10.83 20.67
CA HIS A 268 -6.52 -11.40 21.28
C HIS A 268 -7.41 -12.18 20.30
N ASN A 269 -7.28 -11.95 19.00
CA ASN A 269 -8.23 -12.47 18.01
C ASN A 269 -7.57 -13.18 16.82
N PHE A 270 -6.25 -13.07 16.62
CA PHE A 270 -5.59 -13.62 15.43
C PHE A 270 -4.45 -14.59 15.74
N ILE A 271 -3.27 -14.10 16.14
CA ILE A 271 -2.01 -14.86 16.17
C ILE A 271 -2.11 -16.17 16.97
N PHE A 272 -2.86 -16.14 18.08
CA PHE A 272 -3.01 -17.29 18.97
C PHE A 272 -4.31 -18.09 18.77
N ASN A 273 -5.24 -17.61 17.93
CA ASN A 273 -6.56 -18.23 17.73
C ASN A 273 -6.59 -19.19 16.53
N ASN A 274 -5.49 -19.31 15.79
CA ASN A 274 -5.38 -20.26 14.68
C ASN A 274 -5.17 -21.69 15.19
N SER A 275 -5.91 -22.64 14.61
CA SER A 275 -5.80 -24.07 14.89
C SER A 275 -4.37 -24.57 14.70
N ALA A 276 -4.02 -25.65 15.40
CA ALA A 276 -2.65 -26.18 15.37
C ALA A 276 -2.28 -26.77 13.99
N ASP A 277 -3.27 -27.20 13.23
CA ASP A 277 -3.12 -27.75 11.87
C ASP A 277 -3.31 -26.70 10.76
N THR A 278 -3.35 -25.41 11.11
CA THR A 278 -3.49 -24.34 10.12
C THR A 278 -2.34 -24.38 9.11
N GLU A 279 -2.68 -24.41 7.81
CA GLU A 279 -1.74 -24.41 6.69
C GLU A 279 -2.17 -23.36 5.64
N LEU A 280 -1.19 -22.63 5.11
CA LEU A 280 -1.36 -21.73 3.98
C LEU A 280 -0.78 -22.40 2.72
N GLU A 281 -1.63 -22.88 1.82
CA GLU A 281 -1.19 -23.38 0.51
C GLU A 281 -1.18 -22.23 -0.50
N LEU A 282 0.01 -21.65 -0.75
CA LEU A 282 0.18 -20.60 -1.77
C LEU A 282 -0.11 -21.17 -3.17
N ILE A 283 -1.01 -20.51 -3.90
CA ILE A 283 -1.40 -20.88 -5.27
C ILE A 283 -0.71 -19.98 -6.29
N SER A 284 -0.71 -18.67 -6.04
CA SER A 284 -0.07 -17.69 -6.92
C SER A 284 0.38 -16.48 -6.10
N ARG A 285 1.42 -15.80 -6.59
CA ARG A 285 1.96 -14.57 -6.01
C ARG A 285 2.28 -13.59 -7.12
N THR A 286 1.80 -12.36 -7.01
CA THR A 286 2.14 -11.25 -7.90
C THR A 286 2.86 -10.16 -7.12
N ILE A 287 4.05 -9.79 -7.59
CA ILE A 287 4.87 -8.73 -6.99
C ILE A 287 4.74 -7.45 -7.82
N GLY A 288 4.24 -6.39 -7.19
CA GLY A 288 4.20 -5.03 -7.74
C GLY A 288 5.41 -4.19 -7.31
N ILE A 289 5.34 -2.87 -7.54
CA ILE A 289 6.40 -1.94 -7.11
C ILE A 289 6.36 -1.65 -5.59
N ASP A 290 5.20 -1.86 -4.97
CA ASP A 290 4.88 -1.50 -3.59
C ASP A 290 3.91 -2.50 -2.91
N ARG A 291 3.68 -3.66 -3.51
CA ARG A 291 2.70 -4.62 -2.99
C ARG A 291 2.96 -6.06 -3.39
N VAL A 292 2.50 -6.96 -2.54
CA VAL A 292 2.37 -8.40 -2.81
C VAL A 292 0.88 -8.72 -2.93
N VAL A 293 0.51 -9.53 -3.93
CA VAL A 293 -0.83 -10.09 -4.05
C VAL A 293 -0.71 -11.60 -4.05
N ASP A 294 -1.21 -12.24 -2.99
CA ASP A 294 -1.21 -13.69 -2.83
C ASP A 294 -2.62 -14.24 -3.05
N GLU A 295 -2.71 -15.30 -3.83
CA GLU A 295 -3.84 -16.23 -3.86
C GLU A 295 -3.40 -17.51 -3.13
N PHE A 296 -4.14 -17.93 -2.11
CA PHE A 296 -3.79 -19.10 -1.31
C PHE A 296 -5.04 -19.83 -0.81
N ILE A 297 -4.86 -21.07 -0.37
CA ILE A 297 -5.91 -21.86 0.29
C ILE A 297 -5.57 -21.93 1.77
N PHE A 298 -6.45 -21.37 2.60
CA PHE A 298 -6.39 -21.47 4.05
C PHE A 298 -7.03 -22.77 4.50
N LYS A 299 -6.25 -23.64 5.14
CA LYS A 299 -6.67 -24.96 5.59
C LYS A 299 -6.62 -25.05 7.09
N PHE A 300 -7.63 -25.67 7.69
CA PHE A 300 -7.68 -25.88 9.15
C PHE A 300 -8.79 -26.87 9.53
N THR A 301 -8.66 -27.46 10.70
CA THR A 301 -9.78 -28.08 11.41
C THR A 301 -10.38 -27.07 12.37
N HIS A 302 -11.70 -26.84 12.31
CA HIS A 302 -12.38 -25.91 13.23
C HIS A 302 -12.59 -26.53 14.63
N ASP A 303 -11.49 -26.71 15.36
CA ASP A 303 -11.39 -27.36 16.67
C ASP A 303 -11.39 -26.39 17.87
N GLN A 304 -11.23 -25.10 17.59
CA GLN A 304 -11.38 -23.98 18.51
C GLN A 304 -12.11 -22.83 17.83
N GLU A 305 -12.48 -21.79 18.59
CA GLU A 305 -13.08 -20.58 18.04
C GLU A 305 -12.03 -19.77 17.27
N ILE A 306 -12.33 -19.42 16.02
CA ILE A 306 -11.45 -18.65 15.12
C ILE A 306 -12.16 -17.33 14.79
N ASP A 307 -12.21 -16.42 15.77
CA ASP A 307 -13.02 -15.19 15.74
C ASP A 307 -12.84 -14.34 14.50
N TRP A 308 -11.61 -14.21 14.01
CA TRP A 308 -11.32 -13.37 12.85
C TRP A 308 -11.95 -13.91 11.56
N LEU A 309 -12.17 -15.24 11.48
CA LEU A 309 -12.72 -15.94 10.31
C LEU A 309 -14.22 -16.24 10.48
N LEU A 310 -14.63 -16.63 11.69
CA LEU A 310 -15.98 -17.09 12.02
C LEU A 310 -16.43 -16.50 13.38
N PRO A 311 -16.67 -15.18 13.46
CA PRO A 311 -16.97 -14.53 14.73
C PRO A 311 -18.16 -15.18 15.46
N GLY A 312 -17.95 -15.61 16.71
CA GLY A 312 -18.98 -16.17 17.60
C GLY A 312 -19.47 -17.57 17.23
N ILE A 313 -18.76 -18.31 16.37
CA ILE A 313 -19.11 -19.67 15.98
C ILE A 313 -18.25 -20.66 16.78
N PRO A 314 -18.85 -21.54 17.60
CA PRO A 314 -18.10 -22.52 18.36
C PRO A 314 -17.51 -23.63 17.46
N PRO A 315 -16.53 -24.40 17.96
CA PRO A 315 -15.90 -25.49 17.21
C PRO A 315 -16.92 -26.43 16.57
N THR A 316 -16.76 -26.66 15.26
CA THR A 316 -17.59 -27.62 14.51
C THR A 316 -16.87 -28.95 14.31
N HIS A 317 -15.57 -29.01 14.61
CA HIS A 317 -14.67 -30.15 14.42
C HIS A 317 -14.65 -30.68 12.98
N ARG A 318 -14.92 -29.79 12.01
CA ARG A 318 -14.85 -30.09 10.59
C ARG A 318 -13.62 -29.45 9.99
N TYR A 319 -13.06 -30.13 9.01
CA TYR A 319 -11.98 -29.61 8.19
C TYR A 319 -12.53 -28.70 7.09
N ALA A 320 -11.83 -27.60 6.80
CA ALA A 320 -12.17 -26.69 5.73
C ALA A 320 -10.92 -26.27 4.93
N GLU A 321 -11.11 -26.12 3.62
CA GLU A 321 -10.16 -25.53 2.68
C GLU A 321 -10.80 -24.31 2.01
N ILE A 322 -10.38 -23.11 2.35
CA ILE A 322 -11.06 -21.89 1.89
C ILE A 322 -10.10 -21.10 0.98
N PRO A 323 -10.51 -20.73 -0.24
CA PRO A 323 -9.74 -19.81 -1.09
C PRO A 323 -9.69 -18.40 -0.51
N PHE A 324 -8.48 -17.82 -0.45
CA PHE A 324 -8.20 -16.47 0.01
C PHE A 324 -7.46 -15.67 -1.05
N ALA A 325 -7.62 -14.35 -0.99
CA ALA A 325 -6.74 -13.39 -1.64
C ALA A 325 -6.30 -12.33 -0.63
N ALA A 326 -5.00 -12.04 -0.58
CA ALA A 326 -4.41 -10.99 0.23
C ALA A 326 -3.72 -9.95 -0.65
N VAL A 327 -4.08 -8.68 -0.48
CA VAL A 327 -3.38 -7.54 -1.09
C VAL A 327 -2.63 -6.81 0.01
N VAL A 328 -1.30 -6.97 0.00
CA VAL A 328 -0.40 -6.47 1.04
C VAL A 328 0.38 -5.29 0.47
N ASN A 329 0.19 -4.08 1.01
CA ASN A 329 0.94 -2.89 0.62
C ASN A 329 2.15 -2.68 1.53
N ILE A 330 3.27 -2.31 0.95
CA ILE A 330 4.56 -2.11 1.61
C ILE A 330 5.06 -0.71 1.28
N ARG A 331 5.54 0.01 2.30
CA ARG A 331 6.28 1.26 2.16
C ARG A 331 7.71 1.02 2.58
N GLY A 332 8.64 1.17 1.64
CA GLY A 332 10.04 0.89 1.89
C GLY A 332 10.27 -0.57 2.30
N ASP A 333 10.67 -0.78 3.56
CA ASP A 333 10.93 -2.10 4.14
C ASP A 333 9.91 -2.53 5.21
N ARG A 334 8.70 -1.95 5.19
CA ARG A 334 7.65 -2.21 6.18
C ARG A 334 6.28 -2.35 5.56
N LEU A 335 5.46 -3.23 6.13
CA LEU A 335 4.06 -3.35 5.73
C LEU A 335 3.28 -2.11 6.16
N TYR A 336 2.51 -1.57 5.22
CA TYR A 336 1.53 -0.55 5.52
C TYR A 336 0.17 -1.17 5.81
N HIS A 337 -0.37 -1.95 4.89
CA HIS A 337 -1.70 -2.51 5.08
C HIS A 337 -1.89 -3.87 4.45
N GLU A 338 -2.95 -4.54 4.89
CA GLU A 338 -3.46 -5.77 4.33
C GLU A 338 -4.95 -5.67 4.05
N HIS A 339 -5.35 -6.00 2.82
CA HIS A 339 -6.73 -6.26 2.47
C HIS A 339 -6.87 -7.75 2.17
N ILE A 340 -7.55 -8.48 3.05
CA ILE A 340 -7.70 -9.93 2.93
C ILE A 340 -9.17 -10.25 2.69
N THR A 341 -9.44 -11.07 1.67
CA THR A 341 -10.78 -11.48 1.28
C THR A 341 -10.85 -12.98 1.04
N TRP A 342 -12.03 -13.53 1.27
CA TRP A 342 -12.38 -14.93 1.05
C TRP A 342 -13.91 -15.05 0.85
N ASP A 343 -14.37 -16.24 0.44
CA ASP A 343 -15.80 -16.53 0.32
C ASP A 343 -16.36 -17.09 1.64
N GLN A 344 -17.08 -16.25 2.39
CA GLN A 344 -17.74 -16.67 3.64
C GLN A 344 -18.79 -17.78 3.43
N GLY A 345 -19.44 -17.82 2.26
CA GLY A 345 -20.39 -18.87 1.93
C GLY A 345 -19.73 -20.24 1.89
N THR A 346 -18.57 -20.31 1.22
CA THR A 346 -17.72 -21.51 1.19
C THR A 346 -17.26 -21.92 2.59
N ALA A 347 -16.84 -20.97 3.42
CA ALA A 347 -16.44 -21.23 4.81
C ALA A 347 -17.58 -21.89 5.61
N LEU A 348 -18.76 -21.27 5.62
CA LEU A 348 -19.92 -21.76 6.36
C LEU A 348 -20.43 -23.11 5.83
N ALA A 349 -20.43 -23.31 4.50
CA ALA A 349 -20.87 -24.55 3.87
C ALA A 349 -19.97 -25.74 4.26
N GLN A 350 -18.65 -25.59 4.18
CA GLN A 350 -17.71 -26.68 4.54
C GLN A 350 -17.81 -27.05 6.03
N LEU A 351 -18.09 -26.07 6.89
CA LEU A 351 -18.28 -26.27 8.31
C LEU A 351 -19.69 -26.74 8.69
N GLY A 352 -20.56 -26.99 7.70
CA GLY A 352 -21.91 -27.51 7.93
C GLY A 352 -22.87 -26.52 8.58
N LEU A 353 -22.58 -25.22 8.48
CA LEU A 353 -23.33 -24.13 9.10
C LEU A 353 -24.29 -23.47 8.12
N LEU A 354 -24.18 -23.80 6.83
CA LEU A 354 -25.03 -23.24 5.79
C LEU A 354 -25.90 -24.33 5.14
N PRO A 355 -27.23 -24.18 5.13
CA PRO A 355 -28.10 -25.11 4.42
C PRO A 355 -27.90 -24.98 2.91
N GLU A 356 -28.09 -26.09 2.19
CA GLU A 356 -27.94 -26.11 0.73
C GLU A 356 -29.06 -25.33 0.00
N TYR A 357 -30.24 -25.24 0.61
CA TYR A 357 -31.41 -24.55 0.07
C TYR A 357 -31.92 -23.48 1.04
N LEU A 358 -32.37 -22.35 0.51
CA LEU A 358 -33.08 -21.32 1.26
C LEU A 358 -34.47 -21.08 0.65
N PRO A 359 -35.46 -20.70 1.47
CA PRO A 359 -36.78 -20.35 0.96
C PRO A 359 -36.72 -19.13 0.05
N LEU A 360 -37.44 -19.19 -1.07
CA LEU A 360 -37.62 -18.04 -1.94
C LEU A 360 -38.65 -17.09 -1.31
N PRO A 361 -38.31 -15.82 -1.03
CA PRO A 361 -39.23 -14.90 -0.38
C PRO A 361 -40.57 -14.75 -1.14
N GLY A 362 -41.69 -14.92 -0.43
CA GLY A 362 -43.03 -14.78 -1.00
C GLY A 362 -43.53 -15.97 -1.83
N SER A 363 -42.88 -17.14 -1.75
CA SER A 363 -43.23 -18.34 -2.53
C SER A 363 -43.20 -19.62 -1.66
N ASN A 364 -43.84 -20.70 -2.13
CA ASN A 364 -43.68 -22.05 -1.58
C ASN A 364 -42.51 -22.83 -2.23
N LEU A 365 -41.57 -22.10 -2.82
CA LEU A 365 -40.38 -22.63 -3.45
C LEU A 365 -39.15 -22.36 -2.58
N GLU A 366 -38.13 -23.18 -2.75
CA GLU A 366 -36.77 -22.96 -2.27
C GLU A 366 -35.78 -22.97 -3.43
N TYR A 367 -34.67 -22.25 -3.27
CA TYR A 367 -33.59 -22.19 -4.24
C TYR A 367 -32.32 -22.77 -3.64
N ARG A 368 -31.54 -23.46 -4.47
CA ARG A 368 -30.21 -23.94 -4.08
C ARG A 368 -29.27 -22.74 -3.99
N LEU A 369 -28.51 -22.63 -2.91
CA LEU A 369 -27.51 -21.58 -2.77
C LEU A 369 -26.39 -21.76 -3.83
N PRO A 370 -25.93 -20.68 -4.48
CA PRO A 370 -24.84 -20.74 -5.46
C PRO A 370 -23.47 -20.82 -4.77
N ILE A 371 -23.25 -21.85 -3.95
CA ILE A 371 -22.06 -22.04 -3.11
C ILE A 371 -21.52 -23.45 -3.31
N ALA A 372 -20.26 -23.56 -3.74
CA ALA A 372 -19.64 -24.85 -4.11
C ALA A 372 -18.93 -25.55 -2.94
N GLY A 373 -18.70 -24.85 -1.82
CA GLY A 373 -17.92 -25.38 -0.71
C GLY A 373 -16.51 -25.79 -1.17
N ALA A 374 -16.09 -27.02 -0.83
CA ALA A 374 -14.75 -27.53 -1.12
C ALA A 374 -14.40 -27.58 -2.63
N GLU A 375 -15.40 -27.60 -3.52
CA GLU A 375 -15.15 -27.55 -4.96
C GLU A 375 -14.48 -26.23 -5.39
N THR A 376 -14.68 -25.14 -4.65
CA THR A 376 -14.04 -23.84 -4.94
C THR A 376 -12.52 -23.92 -4.77
N ALA A 377 -12.04 -24.51 -3.67
CA ALA A 377 -10.62 -24.75 -3.40
C ALA A 377 -10.01 -25.69 -4.44
N ALA A 378 -10.71 -26.78 -4.78
CA ALA A 378 -10.27 -27.69 -5.84
C ALA A 378 -10.17 -26.99 -7.21
N LYS A 379 -11.08 -26.07 -7.53
CA LYS A 379 -11.07 -25.31 -8.80
C LYS A 379 -9.93 -24.30 -8.87
N LEU A 380 -9.62 -23.63 -7.77
CA LEU A 380 -8.46 -22.74 -7.66
C LEU A 380 -7.15 -23.55 -7.81
N ARG A 381 -7.03 -24.66 -7.08
CA ARG A 381 -5.85 -25.53 -7.09
C ARG A 381 -5.58 -26.16 -8.46
N SER A 382 -6.62 -26.55 -9.17
CA SER A 382 -6.49 -27.20 -10.48
C SER A 382 -7.62 -26.79 -11.42
N ARG A 383 -7.25 -26.21 -12.57
CA ARG A 383 -8.20 -25.82 -13.63
C ARG A 383 -9.14 -26.94 -14.09
N ASN A 384 -8.71 -28.21 -13.93
CA ASN A 384 -9.39 -29.42 -14.42
C ASN A 384 -10.16 -30.19 -13.33
N SER A 385 -10.25 -29.70 -12.09
CA SER A 385 -10.88 -30.43 -10.97
C SER A 385 -12.39 -30.64 -11.09
N GLY A 386 -13.08 -29.91 -11.98
CA GLY A 386 -14.50 -30.08 -12.26
C GLY A 386 -14.99 -29.28 -13.49
N PRO A 387 -16.11 -29.69 -14.11
CA PRO A 387 -16.69 -28.98 -15.24
C PRO A 387 -17.15 -27.57 -14.84
N SER A 388 -16.81 -26.59 -15.68
CA SER A 388 -17.37 -25.24 -15.53
C SER A 388 -18.86 -25.24 -15.86
N ASN A 389 -19.61 -24.26 -15.34
CA ASN A 389 -21.02 -23.99 -15.66
C ASN A 389 -22.08 -24.93 -15.04
N GLU A 390 -21.72 -25.88 -14.19
CA GLU A 390 -22.72 -26.78 -13.56
C GLU A 390 -23.73 -26.02 -12.69
N MET A 391 -23.31 -24.96 -11.99
CA MET A 391 -24.22 -24.13 -11.18
C MET A 391 -25.33 -23.45 -12.00
N PHE A 392 -25.14 -23.22 -13.31
CA PHE A 392 -26.21 -22.66 -14.16
C PHE A 392 -27.39 -23.60 -14.34
N LYS A 393 -27.27 -24.88 -13.97
CA LYS A 393 -28.37 -25.85 -13.98
C LYS A 393 -29.25 -25.78 -12.74
N TYR A 394 -28.89 -24.98 -11.73
CA TYR A 394 -29.67 -24.90 -10.49
C TYR A 394 -31.06 -24.32 -10.79
N GLN A 395 -32.09 -24.91 -10.17
CA GLN A 395 -33.48 -24.50 -10.32
C GLN A 395 -34.14 -24.42 -8.95
N THR A 396 -35.17 -23.59 -8.86
CA THR A 396 -36.06 -23.57 -7.70
C THR A 396 -36.91 -24.84 -7.65
N ARG A 397 -37.21 -25.34 -6.45
CA ARG A 397 -38.09 -26.51 -6.24
C ARG A 397 -39.14 -26.22 -5.17
N PRO A 398 -40.27 -26.95 -5.14
CA PRO A 398 -41.22 -26.88 -4.02
C PRO A 398 -40.54 -27.25 -2.69
N ARG A 399 -40.88 -26.52 -1.63
CA ARG A 399 -40.36 -26.73 -0.27
C ARG A 399 -40.92 -27.99 0.40
#